data_AF-A0A453IZS0-F1
#
_entry.id   AF-A0A453IZS0-F1
#
_cell.length_a   1.000
_cell.length_b   1.000
_cell.length_c   1.000
_cell.angle_alpha   90.00
_cell.angle_beta   90.00
_cell.angle_gamma   90.00
#
_symmetry.space_group_name_H-M   'P 1'
#
loop_
_entity.id
_entity.type
_entity.pdbx_description
1 polymer ?
#
loop_
_entity_poly.entity_id
_entity_poly.type
_entity_poly.pdbx_seq_one_letter_code
_entity_poly.pdbx_strand_id
1 'polypeptide(L)'
;QIHCLQFLICELVSGGNLRKPGGLFGNSSSGIPVEDLKQLETFFYKLSFFLHILDFTATIGTLTDLGFLWFREFYLESSRVIQFPIECSLPWMLVDHVIESQDAGLLESILIPLDLYNDSAQHALTYLKQRFLYDEIEAEVDLSFDLLVQKLNEVIFTYYKSCAASTLLDSSFTYACDDGEKYFVKPLRFDAIFKLRRVMILGRTIDLRSLITQRMNKLFRENIDFLLERFEYGDLCGVVV
;
A
#
# COMPACT_ATOMS: atom_id res chain seq x y z
N GLN A 1 24.71 -13.32 -26.32
CA GLN A 1 24.07 -13.65 -27.62
C GLN A 1 23.08 -12.56 -28.04
N ILE A 2 22.05 -12.22 -27.25
CA ILE A 2 21.06 -11.18 -27.59
C ILE A 2 21.69 -9.80 -27.81
N HIS A 3 22.61 -9.35 -26.95
CA HIS A 3 23.32 -8.08 -27.14
C HIS A 3 24.13 -8.02 -28.44
N CYS A 4 24.78 -9.12 -28.84
CA CYS A 4 25.50 -9.20 -30.11
C CYS A 4 24.54 -9.07 -31.30
N LEU A 5 23.37 -9.72 -31.22
CA LEU A 5 22.33 -9.64 -32.24
C LEU A 5 21.78 -8.21 -32.35
N GLN A 6 21.47 -7.57 -31.22
CA GLN A 6 21.04 -6.17 -31.17
C GLN A 6 22.10 -5.25 -31.80
N PHE A 7 23.37 -5.42 -31.44
CA PHE A 7 24.47 -4.62 -32.00
C PHE A 7 24.59 -4.77 -33.51
N LEU A 8 24.57 -6.01 -34.02
CA LEU A 8 24.67 -6.28 -35.47
C LEU A 8 23.50 -5.69 -36.25
N ILE A 9 22.27 -5.80 -35.73
CA ILE A 9 21.09 -5.22 -36.38
C ILE A 9 21.14 -3.69 -36.31
N CYS A 10 21.57 -3.11 -35.20
CA CYS A 10 21.71 -1.66 -35.04
C CYS A 10 22.74 -1.10 -36.05
N GLU A 11 23.90 -1.74 -36.21
CA GLU A 11 24.89 -1.31 -37.21
C GLU A 11 24.32 -1.34 -38.65
N LEU A 12 23.54 -2.38 -38.98
CA LEU A 12 22.91 -2.54 -40.29
C LEU A 12 21.81 -1.49 -40.55
N VAL A 13 20.97 -1.21 -39.56
CA VAL A 13 19.83 -0.28 -39.66
C VAL A 13 20.25 1.18 -39.54
N SER A 14 21.16 1.51 -38.61
CA SER A 14 21.68 2.85 -38.39
C SER A 14 22.74 3.28 -39.41
N GLY A 15 23.19 2.36 -40.27
CA GLY A 15 24.19 2.62 -41.30
C GLY A 15 25.59 2.88 -40.74
N GLY A 16 25.95 2.20 -39.65
CA GLY A 16 27.15 2.43 -38.86
C GLY A 16 28.44 2.45 -39.68
N ASN A 17 29.20 3.55 -39.55
CA ASN A 17 30.63 3.82 -39.81
C ASN A 17 31.43 3.12 -40.94
N LEU A 18 30.80 2.38 -41.85
CA LEU A 18 31.36 1.97 -43.15
C LEU A 18 31.04 2.98 -44.26
N ARG A 19 30.47 4.14 -43.91
CA ARG A 19 30.44 5.33 -44.78
C ARG A 19 31.77 6.08 -44.69
N LYS A 20 32.87 5.47 -45.15
CA LYS A 20 34.09 6.25 -45.47
C LYS A 20 33.80 7.09 -46.72
N PRO A 21 33.89 8.43 -46.67
CA PRO A 21 33.81 9.24 -47.87
C PRO A 21 35.13 9.08 -48.63
N GLY A 22 35.11 8.42 -49.80
CA GLY A 22 36.26 8.40 -50.71
C GLY A 22 36.76 7.04 -51.22
N GLY A 23 36.03 5.93 -51.01
CA GLY A 23 36.32 4.68 -51.72
C GLY A 23 35.72 4.69 -53.13
N LEU A 24 36.46 4.20 -54.12
CA LEU A 24 36.13 4.12 -55.55
C LEU A 24 34.96 3.14 -55.89
N PHE A 25 34.01 2.97 -54.96
CA PHE A 25 32.73 2.30 -55.13
C PHE A 25 31.66 3.22 -54.58
N GLY A 26 31.12 4.06 -55.46
CA GLY A 26 30.06 4.99 -55.14
C GLY A 26 28.77 4.28 -54.73
N ASN A 27 28.01 4.97 -53.87
CA ASN A 27 26.55 4.97 -53.80
C ASN A 27 25.87 3.66 -54.20
N SER A 28 25.75 2.75 -53.25
CA SER A 28 24.68 1.76 -53.27
C SER A 28 24.15 1.69 -51.86
N SER A 29 22.84 1.94 -51.71
CA SER A 29 22.01 1.31 -50.70
C SER A 29 22.64 0.00 -50.23
N SER A 30 22.78 -0.23 -48.92
CA SER A 30 22.96 -1.59 -48.38
C SER A 30 22.17 -2.53 -49.28
N GLY A 31 22.77 -3.56 -49.89
CA GLY A 31 22.08 -4.43 -50.87
C GLY A 31 20.83 -5.16 -50.34
N ILE A 32 20.37 -4.77 -49.16
CA ILE A 32 19.18 -5.12 -48.43
C ILE A 32 18.01 -4.25 -48.93
N PRO A 33 16.94 -4.88 -49.45
CA PRO A 33 15.68 -4.20 -49.76
C PRO A 33 15.17 -3.35 -48.60
N VAL A 34 14.52 -2.22 -48.92
CA VAL A 34 13.92 -1.32 -47.92
C VAL A 34 12.92 -2.05 -47.01
N GLU A 35 12.20 -3.03 -47.55
CA GLU A 35 11.23 -3.82 -46.79
C GLU A 35 11.91 -4.70 -45.74
N ASP A 36 13.06 -5.31 -46.07
CA ASP A 36 13.83 -6.14 -45.14
C ASP A 36 14.48 -5.28 -44.04
N LEU A 37 14.91 -4.05 -44.38
CA LEU A 37 15.38 -3.08 -43.39
C LEU A 37 14.28 -2.72 -42.38
N LYS A 38 13.03 -2.52 -42.82
CA LYS A 38 11.90 -2.27 -41.92
C LYS A 38 11.58 -3.47 -41.03
N GLN A 39 11.69 -4.69 -41.57
CA GLN A 39 11.51 -5.91 -40.78
C GLN A 39 12.59 -6.04 -39.71
N LEU A 40 13.86 -5.76 -40.06
CA LEU A 40 14.98 -5.75 -39.13
C LEU A 40 14.81 -4.68 -38.04
N GLU A 41 14.35 -3.49 -38.40
CA GLU A 41 14.06 -2.42 -37.44
C GLU A 41 12.93 -2.84 -36.48
N THR A 42 11.85 -3.42 -37.01
CA THR A 42 10.75 -3.96 -36.18
C THR A 42 11.23 -5.07 -35.24
N PHE A 43 12.09 -5.96 -35.73
CA PHE A 43 12.66 -7.03 -34.93
C PHE A 43 13.63 -6.48 -33.87
N PHE A 44 14.41 -5.45 -34.19
CA PHE A 44 15.28 -4.74 -33.25
C PHE A 44 14.48 -4.14 -32.10
N TYR A 45 13.36 -3.46 -32.37
CA TYR A 45 12.47 -2.96 -31.33
C TYR A 45 11.92 -4.10 -30.45
N LYS A 46 11.50 -5.22 -31.03
CA LYS A 46 11.03 -6.38 -30.24
C LYS A 46 12.15 -6.99 -29.38
N LEU A 47 13.36 -7.07 -29.91
CA LEU A 47 14.53 -7.56 -29.17
C LEU A 47 14.88 -6.69 -27.96
N SER A 48 14.57 -5.38 -27.99
CA SER A 48 14.82 -4.49 -26.84
C SER A 48 14.04 -4.93 -25.60
N PHE A 49 12.80 -5.40 -25.76
CA PHE A 49 11.96 -5.91 -24.67
C PHE A 49 12.28 -7.34 -24.28
N PHE A 50 12.98 -8.09 -25.11
CA PHE A 50 13.19 -9.53 -24.91
C PHE A 50 13.95 -9.82 -23.60
N LEU A 51 14.91 -8.98 -23.22
CA LEU A 51 15.64 -9.16 -21.95
C LEU A 51 14.75 -8.94 -20.73
N HIS A 52 13.85 -7.96 -20.79
CA HIS A 52 12.85 -7.71 -19.73
C HIS A 52 11.84 -8.86 -19.62
N ILE A 53 11.46 -9.47 -20.73
CA ILE A 53 10.55 -10.63 -20.73
C ILE A 53 11.28 -11.89 -20.25
N LEU A 54 12.56 -12.06 -20.59
CA LEU A 54 13.35 -13.21 -20.18
C LEU A 54 13.50 -13.26 -18.65
N ASP A 55 13.78 -12.11 -18.03
CA ASP A 55 13.75 -11.95 -16.57
C ASP A 55 12.49 -11.18 -16.14
N PHE A 56 11.35 -11.82 -16.38
CA PHE A 56 10.04 -11.26 -16.07
C PHE A 56 9.88 -10.96 -14.58
N THR A 57 10.41 -11.83 -13.71
CA THR A 57 10.33 -11.65 -12.26
C THR A 57 11.09 -10.40 -11.81
N ALA A 58 12.33 -10.19 -12.25
CA ALA A 58 13.07 -8.98 -11.91
C ALA A 58 12.42 -7.73 -12.50
N THR A 59 11.88 -7.83 -13.73
CA THR A 59 11.19 -6.71 -14.38
C THR A 59 9.95 -6.29 -13.61
N ILE A 60 9.07 -7.23 -13.26
CA ILE A 60 7.89 -6.93 -12.45
C ILE A 60 8.29 -6.37 -11.09
N GLY A 61 9.25 -7.00 -10.41
CA GLY A 61 9.72 -6.52 -9.12
C GLY A 61 10.24 -5.08 -9.18
N THR A 62 10.94 -4.70 -10.25
CA THR A 62 11.42 -3.33 -10.46
C THR A 62 10.28 -2.35 -10.76
N LEU A 63 9.28 -2.77 -11.56
CA LEU A 63 8.14 -1.93 -11.92
C LEU A 63 7.16 -1.71 -10.76
N THR A 64 7.13 -2.62 -9.78
CA THR A 64 6.27 -2.53 -8.61
C THR A 64 6.98 -2.02 -7.35
N ASP A 65 8.29 -1.76 -7.41
CA ASP A 65 9.03 -1.19 -6.26
C ASP A 65 8.62 0.26 -6.03
N LEU A 66 7.83 0.49 -4.99
CA LEU A 66 7.40 1.80 -4.55
C LEU A 66 8.09 2.22 -3.24
N GLY A 67 9.19 1.56 -2.85
CA GLY A 67 9.90 1.81 -1.60
C GLY A 67 10.48 3.22 -1.50
N PHE A 68 10.74 3.87 -2.63
CA PHE A 68 11.20 5.27 -2.69
C PHE A 68 10.25 6.26 -1.97
N LEU A 69 8.98 5.89 -1.76
CA LEU A 69 7.96 6.74 -1.13
C LEU A 69 8.13 6.93 0.38
N TRP A 70 8.90 6.07 1.05
CA TRP A 70 9.19 6.21 2.48
C TRP A 70 10.43 7.08 2.75
N PHE A 71 11.45 6.97 1.89
CA PHE A 71 12.74 7.64 2.06
C PHE A 71 12.63 9.17 2.02
N ARG A 72 13.35 9.82 2.94
CA ARG A 72 13.22 11.27 3.20
C ARG A 72 14.51 11.95 3.63
N GLU A 73 15.66 11.34 3.35
CA GLU A 73 17.01 11.78 3.77
C GLU A 73 17.33 13.18 3.23
N PHE A 74 16.92 13.48 1.99
CA PHE A 74 17.08 14.81 1.41
C PHE A 74 16.39 15.91 2.24
N TYR A 75 15.19 15.61 2.74
CA TYR A 75 14.41 16.55 3.56
C TYR A 75 14.91 16.60 5.00
N LEU A 76 15.39 15.49 5.56
CA LEU A 76 16.03 15.44 6.88
C LEU A 76 17.27 16.34 6.91
N GLU A 77 18.15 16.22 5.91
CA GLU A 77 19.34 17.06 5.77
C GLU A 77 18.98 18.54 5.61
N SER A 78 17.99 18.84 4.75
CA SER A 78 17.56 20.21 4.49
C SER A 78 16.93 20.88 5.72
N SER A 79 16.21 20.13 6.55
CA SER A 79 15.52 20.62 7.74
C SER A 79 16.35 20.54 9.02
N ARG A 80 17.52 19.88 8.98
CA ARG A 80 18.41 19.66 10.13
C ARG A 80 17.74 18.95 11.30
N VAL A 81 16.86 17.98 11.00
CA VAL A 81 16.23 17.11 12.00
C VAL A 81 16.72 15.68 11.81
N ILE A 82 16.71 14.91 12.90
CA ILE A 82 17.17 13.52 12.89
C ILE A 82 16.11 12.61 12.26
N GLN A 83 14.83 12.87 12.54
CA GLN A 83 13.72 12.11 12.01
C GLN A 83 12.44 12.97 11.95
N PHE A 84 11.55 12.68 11.01
CA PHE A 84 10.20 13.26 10.97
C PHE A 84 9.20 12.43 11.78
N PRO A 85 8.16 13.06 12.35
CA PRO A 85 7.03 12.33 12.93
C PRO A 85 6.37 11.39 11.92
N ILE A 86 5.71 10.34 12.41
CA ILE A 86 5.08 9.32 11.57
C ILE A 86 3.94 9.90 10.71
N GLU A 87 3.31 10.97 11.17
CA GLU A 87 2.29 11.75 10.45
C GLU A 87 2.82 12.39 9.17
N CYS A 88 4.14 12.49 9.01
CA CYS A 88 4.79 12.93 7.78
C CYS A 88 5.27 11.76 6.89
N SER A 89 5.03 10.51 7.29
CA SER A 89 5.37 9.32 6.53
C SER A 89 4.26 8.97 5.55
N LEU A 90 4.57 8.85 4.25
CA LEU A 90 3.54 8.58 3.24
C LEU A 90 2.79 7.25 3.46
N PRO A 91 3.47 6.13 3.75
CA PRO A 91 2.77 4.88 4.09
C PRO A 91 1.75 5.08 5.22
N TRP A 92 2.12 5.75 6.30
CA TRP A 92 1.21 6.01 7.42
C TRP A 92 0.10 6.99 7.06
N MET A 93 0.39 8.10 6.37
CA MET A 93 -0.62 9.07 5.93
C MET A 93 -1.73 8.40 5.11
N LEU A 94 -1.37 7.43 4.27
CA LEU A 94 -2.33 6.66 3.47
C LEU A 94 -3.17 5.71 4.35
N VAL A 95 -2.56 4.98 5.28
CA VAL A 95 -3.30 4.14 6.24
C VAL A 95 -4.26 4.99 7.07
N ASP A 96 -3.78 6.09 7.62
CA ASP A 96 -4.54 7.01 8.46
C ASP A 96 -5.74 7.58 7.67
N HIS A 97 -5.51 8.01 6.42
CA HIS A 97 -6.60 8.48 5.56
C HIS A 97 -7.67 7.42 5.29
N VAL A 98 -7.28 6.16 5.05
CA VAL A 98 -8.24 5.06 4.87
C VAL A 98 -9.11 4.87 6.10
N ILE A 99 -8.53 4.94 7.30
CA ILE A 99 -9.26 4.81 8.56
C ILE A 99 -10.19 5.99 8.80
N GLU A 100 -9.67 7.22 8.69
CA GLU A 100 -10.41 8.45 9.01
C GLU A 100 -11.51 8.76 8.01
N SER A 101 -11.33 8.40 6.73
CA SER A 101 -12.36 8.60 5.70
C SER A 101 -13.62 7.76 5.93
N GLN A 102 -13.50 6.64 6.65
CA GLN A 102 -14.56 5.64 6.83
C GLN A 102 -15.29 5.33 5.51
N ASP A 103 -14.53 5.25 4.42
CA ASP A 103 -15.03 4.80 3.13
C ASP A 103 -15.02 3.26 3.10
N ALA A 104 -16.19 2.67 2.86
CA ALA A 104 -16.35 1.23 2.91
C ALA A 104 -15.52 0.50 1.84
N GLY A 105 -15.24 1.13 0.70
CA GLY A 105 -14.40 0.56 -0.35
C GLY A 105 -12.91 0.64 0.00
N LEU A 106 -12.47 1.76 0.56
CA LEU A 106 -11.07 1.94 0.99
C LEU A 106 -10.70 1.08 2.20
N LEU A 107 -11.64 0.84 3.13
CA LEU A 107 -11.38 0.00 4.30
C LEU A 107 -10.95 -1.43 3.92
N GLU A 108 -11.48 -1.99 2.82
CA GLU A 108 -11.09 -3.31 2.34
C GLU A 108 -9.60 -3.38 1.90
N SER A 109 -9.01 -2.24 1.54
CA SER A 109 -7.61 -2.10 1.11
C SER A 109 -6.68 -1.46 2.15
N ILE A 110 -7.10 -1.39 3.42
CA ILE A 110 -6.36 -0.72 4.51
C ILE A 110 -4.91 -1.17 4.71
N LEU A 111 -4.56 -2.40 4.30
CA LEU A 111 -3.21 -2.93 4.42
C LEU A 111 -2.32 -2.67 3.20
N ILE A 112 -2.87 -2.25 2.06
CA ILE A 112 -2.09 -1.99 0.84
C ILE A 112 -0.99 -0.97 1.11
N PRO A 113 -1.23 0.16 1.81
CA PRO A 113 -0.15 1.11 2.06
C PRO A 113 0.96 0.58 2.97
N LEU A 114 0.69 -0.45 3.79
CA LEU A 114 1.73 -1.08 4.60
C LEU A 114 2.73 -1.90 3.78
N ASP A 115 2.37 -2.34 2.57
CA ASP A 115 3.32 -3.01 1.67
C ASP A 115 4.43 -2.07 1.21
N LEU A 116 4.24 -0.75 1.25
CA LEU A 116 5.31 0.21 0.99
C LEU A 116 6.48 0.04 1.95
N TYR A 117 6.24 -0.40 3.18
CA TYR A 117 7.31 -0.72 4.13
C TYR A 117 8.10 -1.96 3.70
N ASN A 118 7.45 -2.96 3.09
CA ASN A 118 8.13 -4.14 2.53
C ASN A 118 9.08 -3.72 1.41
N ASP A 119 8.60 -2.89 0.48
CA ASP A 119 9.42 -2.36 -0.62
C ASP A 119 10.59 -1.51 -0.09
N SER A 120 10.31 -0.60 0.84
CA SER A 120 11.32 0.27 1.44
C SER A 120 12.41 -0.53 2.17
N ALA A 121 12.02 -1.55 2.94
CA ALA A 121 12.94 -2.41 3.66
C ALA A 121 13.81 -3.24 2.71
N GLN A 122 13.20 -3.81 1.67
CA GLN A 122 13.93 -4.51 0.62
C GLN A 122 14.92 -3.57 -0.06
N HIS A 123 14.51 -2.33 -0.37
CA HIS A 123 15.35 -1.31 -0.99
C HIS A 123 16.54 -0.93 -0.10
N ALA A 124 16.29 -0.67 1.18
CA ALA A 124 17.30 -0.34 2.18
C ALA A 124 18.37 -1.43 2.33
N LEU A 125 17.94 -2.70 2.37
CA LEU A 125 18.84 -3.84 2.59
C LEU A 125 19.61 -4.24 1.33
N THR A 126 18.95 -4.29 0.18
CA THR A 126 19.54 -4.89 -1.03
C THR A 126 20.21 -3.88 -1.95
N TYR A 127 19.65 -2.67 -2.09
CA TYR A 127 20.18 -1.62 -2.96
C TYR A 127 21.09 -0.66 -2.19
N LEU A 128 20.56 -0.01 -1.14
CA LEU A 128 21.32 0.98 -0.36
C LEU A 128 22.36 0.34 0.58
N LYS A 129 22.08 -0.90 1.02
CA LYS A 129 22.90 -1.68 1.96
C LYS A 129 23.18 -0.93 3.25
N GLN A 130 22.18 -0.20 3.74
CA GLN A 130 22.25 0.58 4.98
C GLN A 130 21.36 -0.05 6.04
N ARG A 131 21.99 -0.52 7.13
CA ARG A 131 21.26 -1.15 8.23
C ARG A 131 20.40 -0.15 9.01
N PHE A 132 20.91 1.06 9.25
CA PHE A 132 20.18 2.05 10.04
C PHE A 132 18.83 2.45 9.40
N LEU A 133 18.77 2.49 8.06
CA LEU A 133 17.51 2.72 7.34
C LEU A 133 16.50 1.61 7.59
N TYR A 134 16.94 0.36 7.60
CA TYR A 134 16.06 -0.77 7.95
C TYR A 134 15.60 -0.67 9.41
N ASP A 135 16.49 -0.33 10.33
CA ASP A 135 16.14 -0.19 11.76
C ASP A 135 15.08 0.93 11.96
N GLU A 136 15.16 2.03 11.20
CA GLU A 136 14.16 3.10 11.19
C GLU A 136 12.82 2.66 10.58
N ILE A 137 12.85 1.94 9.44
CA ILE A 137 11.65 1.38 8.80
C ILE A 137 10.95 0.42 9.76
N GLU A 138 11.70 -0.45 10.42
CA GLU A 138 11.19 -1.41 11.39
C GLU A 138 10.50 -0.72 12.57
N ALA A 139 11.15 0.30 13.15
CA ALA A 139 10.57 1.07 14.26
C ALA A 139 9.28 1.79 13.85
N GLU A 140 9.22 2.33 12.63
CA GLU A 140 8.02 3.00 12.13
C GLU A 140 6.89 2.00 11.81
N VAL A 141 7.20 0.82 11.29
CA VAL A 141 6.24 -0.27 11.10
C VAL A 141 5.63 -0.72 12.42
N ASP A 142 6.45 -0.91 13.45
CA ASP A 142 5.95 -1.35 14.76
C ASP A 142 4.96 -0.32 15.34
N LEU A 143 5.31 0.98 15.28
CA LEU A 143 4.43 2.06 15.72
C LEU A 143 3.15 2.18 14.88
N SER A 144 3.27 2.25 13.55
CA SER A 144 2.12 2.37 12.64
C SER A 144 1.18 1.19 12.76
N PHE A 145 1.71 -0.03 12.90
CA PHE A 145 0.88 -1.22 13.02
C PHE A 145 0.11 -1.24 14.34
N ASP A 146 0.73 -0.84 15.44
CA ASP A 146 0.04 -0.73 16.72
C ASP A 146 -1.08 0.30 16.71
N LEU A 147 -0.83 1.47 16.09
CA LEU A 147 -1.82 2.52 15.91
C LEU A 147 -2.95 2.08 14.97
N LEU A 148 -2.63 1.43 13.86
CA LEU A 148 -3.61 0.86 12.92
C LEU A 148 -4.55 -0.10 13.68
N VAL A 149 -3.99 -1.07 14.39
CA VAL A 149 -4.82 -2.06 15.10
C VAL A 149 -5.66 -1.36 16.17
N GLN A 150 -5.18 -0.30 16.81
CA GLN A 150 -5.96 0.45 17.79
C GLN A 150 -7.16 1.13 17.13
N LYS A 151 -6.88 2.03 16.18
CA LYS A 151 -7.91 2.83 15.50
C LYS A 151 -8.93 1.94 14.78
N LEU A 152 -8.46 0.87 14.12
CA LEU A 152 -9.34 -0.07 13.44
C LEU A 152 -10.30 -0.77 14.41
N ASN A 153 -9.84 -1.17 15.60
CA ASN A 153 -10.73 -1.77 16.60
C ASN A 153 -11.76 -0.76 17.14
N GLU A 154 -11.35 0.49 17.37
CA GLU A 154 -12.26 1.56 17.79
C GLU A 154 -13.35 1.82 16.74
N VAL A 155 -12.98 1.89 15.46
CA VAL A 155 -13.92 2.05 14.34
C VAL A 155 -14.88 0.87 14.24
N ILE A 156 -14.38 -0.36 14.28
CA ILE A 156 -15.21 -1.58 14.21
C ILE A 156 -16.18 -1.64 15.39
N PHE A 157 -15.69 -1.39 16.61
CA PHE A 157 -16.51 -1.42 17.82
C PHE A 157 -17.61 -0.35 17.75
N THR A 158 -17.25 0.89 17.40
CA THR A 158 -18.19 2.01 17.29
C THR A 158 -19.26 1.74 16.24
N TYR A 159 -18.87 1.17 15.09
CA TYR A 159 -19.79 0.81 14.02
C TYR A 159 -20.83 -0.22 14.50
N TYR A 160 -20.39 -1.37 15.03
CA TYR A 160 -21.32 -2.41 15.46
C TYR A 160 -22.14 -2.02 16.70
N LYS A 161 -21.58 -1.20 17.61
CA LYS A 161 -22.34 -0.61 18.72
C LYS A 161 -23.45 0.32 18.21
N SER A 162 -23.15 1.13 17.20
CA SER A 162 -24.14 2.02 16.55
C SER A 162 -25.21 1.22 15.81
N CYS A 163 -24.84 0.16 15.09
CA CYS A 163 -25.81 -0.74 14.45
C CYS A 163 -26.75 -1.38 15.47
N ALA A 164 -26.21 -1.89 16.58
CA ALA A 164 -27.02 -2.49 17.64
C ALA A 164 -27.97 -1.46 18.27
N ALA A 165 -27.47 -0.26 18.58
CA ALA A 165 -28.30 0.82 19.12
C ALA A 165 -29.42 1.23 18.15
N SER A 166 -29.11 1.38 16.86
CA SER A 166 -30.08 1.72 15.81
C SER A 166 -31.14 0.62 15.64
N THR A 167 -30.76 -0.66 15.80
CA THR A 167 -31.70 -1.80 15.71
C THR A 167 -32.63 -1.89 16.92
N LEU A 168 -32.15 -1.52 18.11
CA LEU A 168 -32.93 -1.57 19.35
C LEU A 168 -33.81 -0.33 19.59
N LEU A 169 -33.53 0.77 18.89
CA LEU A 169 -34.28 2.02 19.02
C LEU A 169 -35.70 1.87 18.46
N ASP A 170 -36.69 2.35 19.20
CA ASP A 170 -38.09 2.27 18.77
C ASP A 170 -38.36 3.15 17.54
N SER A 171 -38.89 2.53 16.49
CA SER A 171 -39.32 3.20 15.26
C SER A 171 -40.41 4.26 15.49
N SER A 172 -41.25 4.11 16.51
CA SER A 172 -42.28 5.10 16.83
C SER A 172 -41.67 6.41 17.36
N PHE A 173 -40.59 6.29 18.14
CA PHE A 173 -39.82 7.41 18.66
C PHE A 173 -39.08 8.14 17.54
N THR A 174 -38.39 7.42 16.64
CA THR A 174 -37.65 8.05 15.54
C THR A 174 -38.57 8.78 14.57
N TYR A 175 -39.75 8.23 14.29
CA TYR A 175 -40.79 8.88 13.50
C TYR A 175 -41.33 10.15 14.18
N ALA A 176 -41.59 10.09 15.50
CA ALA A 176 -42.08 11.24 16.25
C ALA A 176 -41.07 12.40 16.33
N CYS A 177 -39.77 12.10 16.29
CA CYS A 177 -38.71 13.10 16.32
C CYS A 177 -38.40 13.74 14.95
N ASP A 178 -38.91 13.20 13.84
CA ASP A 178 -38.61 13.64 12.46
C ASP A 178 -37.10 13.77 12.15
N ASP A 179 -36.27 12.94 12.82
CA ASP A 179 -34.79 13.03 12.83
C ASP A 179 -34.16 11.69 12.40
N GLY A 180 -34.80 11.01 11.44
CA GLY A 180 -34.40 9.66 11.00
C GLY A 180 -32.98 9.59 10.44
N GLU A 181 -32.48 10.68 9.84
CA GLU A 181 -31.11 10.74 9.31
C GLU A 181 -30.04 10.69 10.41
N LYS A 182 -30.32 11.22 11.61
CA LYS A 182 -29.37 11.20 12.72
C LYS A 182 -29.10 9.81 13.27
N TYR A 183 -30.10 8.92 13.19
CA TYR A 183 -30.01 7.54 13.68
C TYR A 183 -29.60 6.55 12.59
N PHE A 184 -29.39 7.05 11.36
CA PHE A 184 -28.92 6.24 10.24
C PHE A 184 -27.44 5.93 10.39
N VAL A 185 -27.11 4.63 10.36
CA VAL A 185 -25.73 4.15 10.41
C VAL A 185 -25.28 3.83 8.99
N LYS A 186 -24.32 4.61 8.46
CA LYS A 186 -23.71 4.36 7.15
C LYS A 186 -23.08 2.96 7.15
N PRO A 187 -23.46 2.05 6.23
CA PRO A 187 -22.88 0.72 6.17
C PRO A 187 -21.37 0.73 5.89
N LEU A 188 -20.61 0.02 6.71
CA LEU A 188 -19.17 -0.25 6.52
C LEU A 188 -18.94 -1.74 6.28
N ARG A 189 -17.82 -2.08 5.62
CA ARG A 189 -17.48 -3.46 5.24
C ARG A 189 -16.18 -3.89 5.91
N PHE A 190 -16.28 -4.88 6.80
CA PHE A 190 -15.13 -5.46 7.51
C PHE A 190 -14.89 -6.94 7.19
N ASP A 191 -15.70 -7.55 6.32
CA ASP A 191 -15.63 -8.98 6.00
C ASP A 191 -14.27 -9.41 5.44
N ALA A 192 -13.66 -8.57 4.58
CA ALA A 192 -12.33 -8.81 4.05
C ALA A 192 -11.29 -8.79 5.18
N ILE A 193 -11.35 -7.76 6.04
CA ILE A 193 -10.45 -7.57 7.17
C ILE A 193 -10.50 -8.76 8.14
N PHE A 194 -11.69 -9.24 8.50
CA PHE A 194 -11.85 -10.36 9.42
C PHE A 194 -11.34 -11.70 8.88
N LYS A 195 -11.07 -11.80 7.57
CA LYS A 195 -10.50 -12.98 6.92
C LYS A 195 -8.95 -12.95 6.89
N LEU A 196 -8.32 -11.83 7.23
CA LEU A 196 -6.87 -11.66 7.17
C LEU A 196 -6.18 -12.36 8.35
N ARG A 197 -5.63 -13.56 8.10
CA ARG A 197 -4.90 -14.37 9.10
C ARG A 197 -3.39 -14.43 8.88
N ARG A 198 -2.93 -14.04 7.69
CA ARG A 198 -1.52 -14.14 7.28
C ARG A 198 -1.16 -12.89 6.49
N VAL A 199 -0.96 -11.80 7.20
CA VAL A 199 -0.43 -10.55 6.64
C VAL A 199 1.10 -10.63 6.72
N MET A 200 1.78 -10.39 5.60
CA MET A 200 3.24 -10.41 5.55
C MET A 200 3.79 -8.99 5.64
N ILE A 201 4.51 -8.67 6.71
CA ILE A 201 5.12 -7.35 6.91
C ILE A 201 6.54 -7.54 7.44
N LEU A 202 7.52 -6.97 6.76
CA LEU A 202 8.96 -7.09 7.05
C LEU A 202 9.42 -8.54 7.27
N GLY A 203 8.87 -9.47 6.49
CA GLY A 203 9.14 -10.91 6.59
C GLY A 203 8.43 -11.63 7.74
N ARG A 204 7.69 -10.92 8.60
CA ARG A 204 6.86 -11.49 9.67
C ARG A 204 5.49 -11.88 9.13
N THR A 205 4.93 -12.97 9.61
CA THR A 205 3.52 -13.33 9.36
C THR A 205 2.66 -12.94 10.54
N ILE A 206 1.71 -12.04 10.34
CA ILE A 206 0.83 -11.49 11.38
C ILE A 206 -0.60 -12.01 11.20
N ASP A 207 -1.20 -12.50 12.28
CA ASP A 207 -2.62 -12.86 12.34
C ASP A 207 -3.44 -11.66 12.82
N LEU A 208 -3.84 -10.80 11.87
CA LEU A 208 -4.62 -9.60 12.15
C LEU A 208 -5.96 -9.94 12.81
N ARG A 209 -6.62 -11.02 12.39
CA ARG A 209 -7.87 -11.48 13.01
C ARG A 209 -7.70 -11.76 14.50
N SER A 210 -6.62 -12.42 14.90
CA SER A 210 -6.32 -12.70 16.31
C SER A 210 -6.14 -11.40 17.11
N LEU A 211 -5.37 -10.45 16.57
CA LEU A 211 -5.14 -9.15 17.20
C LEU A 211 -6.42 -8.33 17.36
N ILE A 212 -7.27 -8.28 16.31
CA ILE A 212 -8.59 -7.66 16.38
C ILE A 212 -9.43 -8.33 17.45
N THR A 213 -9.49 -9.66 17.48
CA THR A 213 -10.30 -10.40 18.47
C THR A 213 -9.86 -10.10 19.90
N GLN A 214 -8.54 -10.03 20.16
CA GLN A 214 -8.00 -9.72 21.47
C GLN A 214 -8.36 -8.30 21.92
N ARG A 215 -8.14 -7.30 21.08
CA ARG A 215 -8.46 -5.90 21.42
C ARG A 215 -9.96 -5.67 21.53
N MET A 216 -10.76 -6.27 20.66
CA MET A 216 -12.22 -6.21 20.73
C MET A 216 -12.76 -6.79 22.04
N ASN A 217 -12.24 -7.93 22.51
CA ASN A 217 -12.61 -8.51 23.80
C ASN A 217 -12.29 -7.57 24.97
N LYS A 218 -11.18 -6.84 24.90
CA LYS A 218 -10.82 -5.82 25.89
C LYS A 218 -11.84 -4.68 25.88
N LEU A 219 -12.14 -4.12 24.70
CA LEU A 219 -13.14 -3.05 24.55
C LEU A 219 -14.53 -3.44 25.07
N PHE A 220 -14.97 -4.69 24.81
CA PHE A 220 -16.24 -5.19 25.35
C PHE A 220 -16.25 -5.21 26.88
N ARG A 221 -15.17 -5.69 27.51
CA ARG A 221 -15.07 -5.74 28.98
C ARG A 221 -15.06 -4.33 29.57
N GLU A 222 -14.23 -3.45 29.05
CA GLU A 222 -14.17 -2.05 29.48
C GLU A 222 -15.51 -1.34 29.33
N ASN A 223 -16.27 -1.63 28.27
CA ASN A 223 -17.59 -1.04 28.08
C ASN A 223 -18.63 -1.59 29.06
N ILE A 224 -18.56 -2.88 29.41
CA ILE A 224 -19.44 -3.47 30.44
C ILE A 224 -19.09 -2.89 31.82
N ASP A 225 -17.81 -2.84 32.17
CA ASP A 225 -17.35 -2.27 33.44
C ASP A 225 -17.80 -0.81 33.58
N PHE A 226 -17.67 -0.01 32.51
CA PHE A 226 -18.20 1.36 32.48
C PHE A 226 -19.71 1.44 32.74
N LEU A 227 -20.50 0.53 32.17
CA LEU A 227 -21.96 0.50 32.38
C LEU A 227 -22.31 0.11 33.82
N LEU A 228 -21.56 -0.83 34.41
CA LEU A 228 -21.73 -1.25 35.80
C LEU A 228 -21.37 -0.12 36.77
N GLU A 229 -20.22 0.53 36.57
CA GLU A 229 -19.82 1.70 37.36
C GLU A 229 -20.90 2.79 37.29
N ARG A 230 -21.41 3.09 36.09
CA ARG A 230 -22.49 4.06 35.90
C ARG A 230 -23.75 3.70 36.69
N PHE A 231 -24.11 2.42 36.75
CA PHE A 231 -25.25 1.94 37.53
C PHE A 231 -24.98 2.04 39.04
N GLU A 232 -23.79 1.68 39.50
CA GLU A 232 -23.39 1.75 40.92
C GLU A 232 -23.37 3.18 41.48
N TYR A 233 -23.04 4.17 40.64
CA TYR A 233 -23.13 5.58 41.01
C TYR A 233 -24.54 6.18 40.89
N GLY A 234 -25.47 5.47 40.25
CA GLY A 234 -26.84 5.91 40.02
C GLY A 234 -27.79 5.63 41.18
N ASP A 235 -29.03 6.10 41.07
CA ASP A 235 -30.10 5.65 41.95
C ASP A 235 -30.71 4.32 41.46
N LEU A 236 -31.55 3.70 42.30
CA LEU A 236 -32.19 2.42 41.95
C LEU A 236 -33.10 2.52 40.71
N CYS A 237 -33.54 3.73 40.35
CA CYS A 237 -34.34 3.97 39.15
C CYS A 237 -33.51 3.80 37.86
N GLY A 238 -32.18 3.87 37.93
CA GLY A 238 -31.26 3.61 36.83
C GLY A 238 -31.19 2.15 36.36
N VAL A 239 -31.95 1.23 36.98
CA VAL A 239 -32.02 -0.18 36.54
C VAL A 239 -32.81 -0.36 35.24
N VAL A 240 -33.67 0.62 34.90
CA VAL A 240 -34.39 0.66 33.62
C VAL A 240 -33.70 1.68 32.73
N VAL A 241 -32.73 1.21 31.96
CA VAL A 241 -32.11 1.94 30.84
C VAL A 241 -32.15 1.05 29.62
#